data_AF-A0A2E2MXF3-F1
#
_entry.id   AF-A0A2E2MXF3-F1
#
_cell.length_a   1.000
_cell.length_b   1.000
_cell.length_c   1.000
_cell.angle_alpha   90.00
_cell.angle_beta   90.00
_cell.angle_gamma   90.00
#
_symmetry.space_group_name_H-M   'P 1'
#
loop_
_entity.id
_entity.type
_entity.pdbx_description
1 polymer ?
#
loop_
_entity_poly.entity_id
_entity_poly.type
_entity_poly.pdbx_seq_one_letter_code
_entity_poly.pdbx_strand_id
1 'polypeptide(L)' 'MTKLRLSLDEELEEAIAAVREREGLETLDQAAEWLLRRRLRKGTQSLTGRGRALYDVKGGRR' A
#
# COMPACT_ATOMS: atom_id res chain seq x y z
N MET A 1 -3.94 15.48 6.88
CA MET A 1 -2.92 14.58 6.33
C MET A 1 -1.73 15.42 5.87
N THR A 2 -0.51 15.04 6.25
CA THR A 2 0.70 15.78 5.87
C THR A 2 0.93 15.67 4.36
N LYS A 3 1.08 16.79 3.66
CA LYS A 3 1.28 16.82 2.21
C LYS A 3 2.75 16.52 1.89
N LEU A 4 3.02 15.32 1.38
CA LEU A 4 4.34 14.92 0.86
C LEU A 4 4.40 15.30 -0.62
N ARG A 5 5.48 15.95 -1.07
CA ARG A 5 5.76 16.14 -2.50
C ARG A 5 6.81 15.14 -2.92
N LEU A 6 6.50 14.35 -3.94
CA LEU A 6 7.43 13.45 -4.62
C LEU A 6 7.67 14.03 -6.02
N SER A 7 8.93 14.03 -6.47
CA SER A 7 9.20 14.24 -7.89
C SER A 7 8.83 12.94 -8.60
N LEU A 8 7.98 13.04 -9.61
CA LEU A 8 7.67 11.91 -10.49
C LEU A 8 8.56 12.05 -11.74
N ASP A 9 9.16 10.95 -12.16
CA ASP A 9 9.64 10.85 -13.54
C ASP A 9 8.46 10.52 -14.46
N GLU A 10 8.68 10.62 -15.76
CA GLU A 10 7.64 10.45 -16.78
C GLU A 10 7.04 9.04 -16.75
N GLU A 11 7.87 8.01 -16.56
CA GLU A 11 7.44 6.62 -16.44
C GLU A 11 6.51 6.40 -15.23
N LEU A 12 6.84 6.98 -14.08
CA LEU A 12 6.02 6.89 -12.89
C LEU A 12 4.70 7.65 -13.05
N GLU A 13 4.72 8.81 -13.70
CA GLU A 13 3.51 9.59 -13.97
C GLU A 13 2.54 8.82 -14.89
N GLU A 14 3.04 8.21 -15.96
CA GLU A 14 2.27 7.34 -16.84
C GLU A 14 1.67 6.14 -16.09
N ALA A 15 2.47 5.48 -15.25
CA ALA A 15 2.01 4.35 -14.46
C ALA A 15 0.88 4.75 -13.48
N ILE A 16 0.97 5.93 -12.86
CA ILE A 16 -0.08 6.45 -11.97
C ILE A 16 -1.34 6.82 -12.77
N ALA A 17 -1.19 7.43 -13.95
CA ALA A 17 -2.30 7.76 -14.83
C ALA A 17 -3.06 6.50 -15.29
N ALA A 18 -2.35 5.42 -15.64
CA ALA A 18 -2.98 4.14 -15.99
C ALA A 18 -3.80 3.56 -14.84
N VAL A 19 -3.35 3.75 -13.59
CA VAL A 19 -4.09 3.31 -12.40
C VAL A 19 -5.30 4.19 -12.14
N ARG A 20 -5.20 5.51 -12.36
CA ARG A 20 -6.33 6.44 -12.27
C ARG A 20 -7.49 5.98 -13.15
N GLU A 21 -7.21 5.69 -14.42
CA GLU A 21 -8.23 5.23 -15.38
C GLU A 21 -8.78 3.84 -15.00
N ARG A 22 -7.92 2.88 -14.64
CA ARG A 22 -8.34 1.51 -14.31
C ARG A 22 -9.25 1.45 -13.08
N GLU A 23 -8.98 2.26 -12.07
CA GLU A 23 -9.70 2.24 -10.79
C GLU A 23 -10.78 3.33 -10.72
N GLY A 24 -10.99 4.12 -11.79
CA GLY A 24 -12.02 5.15 -11.88
C GLY A 24 -11.81 6.32 -10.90
N LEU A 25 -10.56 6.73 -10.70
CA LEU A 25 -10.20 7.80 -9.75
C LEU A 25 -10.21 9.17 -10.44
N GLU A 26 -10.50 10.22 -9.67
CA GLU A 26 -10.66 11.56 -10.24
C GLU A 26 -9.31 12.23 -10.49
N THR A 27 -8.33 12.00 -9.61
CA THR A 27 -7.05 12.73 -9.61
C THR A 27 -5.84 11.79 -9.53
N LEU A 28 -4.68 12.26 -10.02
CA LEU A 28 -3.42 11.54 -9.88
C LEU A 28 -3.01 11.35 -8.40
N ASP A 29 -3.31 12.32 -7.54
CA ASP A 29 -3.10 12.23 -6.09
C ASP A 29 -3.87 11.05 -5.48
N GLN A 30 -5.15 10.87 -5.86
CA GLN A 30 -5.95 9.74 -5.42
C GLN A 30 -5.37 8.40 -5.92
N ALA A 31 -4.89 8.35 -7.16
CA ALA A 31 -4.26 7.15 -7.72
C ALA A 31 -2.94 6.79 -7.03
N ALA A 32 -2.11 7.79 -6.76
CA ALA A 32 -0.88 7.62 -5.99
C ALA A 32 -1.19 7.12 -4.56
N GLU A 33 -2.16 7.71 -3.87
CA GLU A 33 -2.60 7.25 -2.56
C GLU A 33 -3.12 5.81 -2.60
N TRP A 34 -3.93 5.47 -3.60
CA TRP A 34 -4.47 4.13 -3.78
C TRP A 34 -3.35 3.09 -3.93
N LEU A 35 -2.34 3.38 -4.74
CA LEU A 35 -1.16 2.52 -4.94
C LEU A 35 -0.37 2.32 -3.65
N LEU A 36 -0.09 3.41 -2.93
CA LEU A 36 0.59 3.37 -1.64
C LEU A 36 -0.17 2.49 -0.64
N ARG A 37 -1.47 2.72 -0.46
CA ARG A 37 -2.31 1.91 0.43
C ARG A 37 -2.33 0.44 0.02
N ARG A 38 -2.39 0.15 -1.28
CA ARG A 38 -2.36 -1.23 -1.81
C ARG A 38 -1.02 -1.91 -1.49
N ARG A 39 0.11 -1.23 -1.69
CA ARG A 39 1.44 -1.76 -1.36
C ARG A 39 1.58 -2.02 0.13
N LEU A 40 1.15 -1.07 0.98
CA LEU A 40 1.18 -1.22 2.43
C LEU A 40 0.35 -2.40 2.91
N ARG A 41 -0.87 -2.61 2.37
CA ARG A 41 -1.68 -3.78 2.70
C ARG A 41 -0.96 -5.09 2.37
N LYS A 42 -0.35 -5.20 1.19
CA LYS A 42 0.42 -6.40 0.80
C LYS A 42 1.63 -6.61 1.70
N GLY A 43 2.41 -5.54 1.96
CA GLY A 43 3.60 -5.60 2.82
C GLY A 43 3.26 -5.98 4.26
N THR A 44 2.18 -5.41 4.79
CA THR A 44 1.67 -5.76 6.13
C THR A 44 1.29 -7.23 6.19
N GLN A 45 0.53 -7.74 5.22
CA GLN A 45 0.17 -9.17 5.16
C GLN A 45 1.40 -10.10 5.07
N SER A 46 2.47 -9.70 4.38
CA SER A 46 3.70 -10.50 4.37
C SER A 46 4.45 -10.48 5.70
N LEU A 47 4.46 -9.35 6.40
CA LEU A 47 5.18 -9.18 7.67
C LEU A 47 4.43 -9.83 8.85
N THR A 48 3.12 -9.66 8.92
CA THR A 48 2.28 -10.14 10.02
C THR A 48 1.65 -11.51 9.76
N GLY A 49 1.92 -12.10 8.59
CA GLY A 49 1.18 -13.26 8.09
C GLY A 49 -0.24 -12.89 7.61
N ARG A 50 -0.89 -13.83 6.92
CA ARG A 50 -2.24 -13.69 6.32
C ARG A 50 -3.35 -13.53 7.37
N GLY A 51 -3.40 -12.40 8.08
CA GLY A 51 -4.42 -12.12 9.08
C GLY A 51 -4.46 -13.13 10.22
N ARG A 52 -3.34 -13.80 10.50
CA ARG A 52 -3.26 -14.77 11.59
C ARG A 52 -3.14 -13.97 12.88
N ALA A 53 -4.09 -14.14 13.79
CA ALA A 53 -3.94 -13.64 15.15
C ALA A 53 -2.70 -14.30 15.77
N LEU A 54 -1.81 -13.48 16.32
CA LEU A 54 -0.72 -13.94 17.17
C LEU A 54 -1.32 -14.24 18.54
N TYR A 55 -1.25 -15.50 18.96
CA TYR A 55 -1.68 -15.93 20.28
C TYR A 55 -0.45 -16.06 21.18
N ASP A 56 -0.59 -15.58 22.41
CA ASP A 56 0.44 -15.76 23.44
C ASP A 56 0.63 -17.26 23.70
N VAL A 57 1.86 -17.77 23.51
CA VAL A 57 2.18 -19.19 23.71
C VAL A 57 2.56 -19.38 25.18
N LYS A 58 1.55 -19.52 26.05
CA LYS A 58 1.79 -19.86 27.45
C LYS A 58 2.18 -21.34 27.57
N GLY A 59 3.49 -21.64 27.55
CA GLY A 59 3.99 -22.93 28.01
C GLY A 59 5.11 -23.59 27.21
N GLY A 60 6.08 -22.84 26.68
CA GLY A 60 7.32 -23.43 26.19
C GLY A 60 8.17 -23.96 27.36
N ARG A 61 7.90 -25.17 27.85
CA ARG A 61 8.83 -25.89 28.73
C ARG A 61 10.03 -26.33 27.89
N ARG A 62 11.22 -25.84 28.26
CA ARG A 62 12.48 -26.56 28.01
C ARG A 62 12.62 -27.70 29.01
#